data_AF-A0A2D0L199-F1
#
_entry.id   AF-A0A2D0L199-F1
#
_cell.length_a   1.000
_cell.length_b   1.000
_cell.length_c   1.000
_cell.angle_alpha   90.00
_cell.angle_beta   90.00
_cell.angle_gamma   90.00
#
_symmetry.space_group_name_H-M   'P 1'
#
loop_
_entity.id
_entity.type
_entity.pdbx_description
1 polymer ?
#
loop_
_entity_poly.entity_id
_entity_poly.type
_entity_poly.pdbx_seq_one_letter_code
_entity_poly.pdbx_strand_id
1 'polypeptide(L)'
;MAKLLDLDAIAPKPKEVMLRGVNYKMSPMTVGLFALAQQFDSQDIENQTPAEQLKAGLEIVRKLLPDMGETEANNLTPEQVQQIVLFAFQEGEETNERHAGEDAK
;
A
#
# COMPACT_ATOMS: atom_id res chain seq x y z
N MET A 1 -25.43 -26.96 -11.71
CA MET A 1 -24.16 -27.02 -10.96
C MET A 1 -23.86 -25.62 -10.47
N ALA A 2 -23.68 -25.41 -9.17
CA ALA A 2 -23.27 -24.10 -8.67
C ALA A 2 -21.79 -23.89 -9.02
N LYS A 3 -21.46 -22.76 -9.65
CA LYS A 3 -20.07 -22.34 -9.83
C LYS A 3 -19.56 -21.83 -8.48
N LEU A 4 -18.52 -22.45 -7.93
CA LEU A 4 -17.84 -21.98 -6.73
C LEU A 4 -16.84 -20.90 -7.14
N LEU A 5 -16.91 -19.73 -6.50
CA LEU A 5 -15.87 -18.72 -6.61
C LEU A 5 -14.78 -19.05 -5.60
N ASP A 6 -13.61 -19.47 -6.10
CA ASP A 6 -12.41 -19.72 -5.29
C ASP A 6 -11.63 -18.41 -5.14
N LEU A 7 -11.70 -17.80 -3.97
CA LEU A 7 -11.02 -16.54 -3.66
C LEU A 7 -9.54 -16.74 -3.32
N ASP A 8 -9.12 -17.96 -2.96
CA ASP A 8 -7.73 -18.25 -2.62
C ASP A 8 -6.87 -18.32 -3.89
N ALA A 9 -7.45 -18.77 -5.01
CA ALA A 9 -6.80 -18.80 -6.31
C ALA A 9 -6.51 -17.41 -6.92
N ILE A 10 -7.21 -16.36 -6.46
CA ILE A 10 -7.07 -14.98 -6.95
C ILE A 10 -6.36 -14.06 -5.95
N ALA A 11 -5.93 -14.58 -4.80
CA ALA A 11 -5.23 -13.79 -3.80
C ALA A 11 -3.88 -13.29 -4.35
N PRO A 12 -3.59 -11.97 -4.26
CA PRO A 12 -2.32 -11.43 -4.73
C PRO A 12 -1.15 -11.98 -3.91
N LYS A 13 0.01 -12.13 -4.55
CA LYS A 13 1.23 -12.54 -3.84
C LYS A 13 1.58 -11.49 -2.77
N PRO A 14 2.04 -11.91 -1.58
CA PRO A 14 2.45 -10.97 -0.55
C PRO A 14 3.68 -10.18 -1.02
N LYS A 15 3.60 -8.85 -0.93
CA LYS A 15 4.73 -7.95 -1.17
C LYS A 15 5.67 -7.97 0.03
N GLU A 16 6.95 -7.71 -0.23
CA GLU A 16 7.97 -7.58 0.81
C GLU A 16 8.75 -6.28 0.60
N VAL A 17 9.10 -5.62 1.70
CA VAL A 17 9.94 -4.41 1.71
C VAL A 17 11.21 -4.73 2.49
N MET A 18 12.37 -4.52 1.86
CA MET A 18 13.65 -4.63 2.54
C MET A 18 14.08 -3.26 3.06
N LEU A 19 14.27 -3.16 4.37
CA LEU A 19 14.79 -1.95 5.02
C LEU A 19 15.93 -2.32 5.96
N ARG A 20 17.10 -1.70 5.77
CA ARG A 20 18.30 -1.90 6.62
C ARG A 20 18.70 -3.38 6.82
N GLY A 21 18.48 -4.22 5.79
CA GLY A 21 18.79 -5.65 5.83
C GLY A 21 17.73 -6.53 6.49
N VAL A 22 16.58 -5.97 6.88
CA VAL A 22 15.42 -6.70 7.39
C VAL A 22 14.32 -6.72 6.32
N ASN A 23 13.77 -7.90 6.05
CA ASN A 23 12.60 -8.05 5.17
C ASN A 23 11.32 -7.97 5.99
N TYR A 24 10.46 -7.02 5.63
CA TYR A 24 9.13 -6.85 6.19
C TYR A 24 8.09 -7.35 5.20
N LYS A 25 7.20 -8.24 5.66
CA LYS A 25 6.06 -8.67 4.87
C LYS A 25 4.98 -7.61 4.92
N MET A 26 4.45 -7.27 3.75
CA MET A 26 3.35 -6.33 3.65
C MET A 26 2.03 -7.03 3.95
N SER A 27 1.20 -6.36 4.72
CA SER A 27 -0.22 -6.69 4.85
C SER A 27 -0.89 -6.65 3.48
N PRO A 28 -1.82 -7.56 3.20
CA PRO A 28 -2.63 -7.52 1.98
C PRO A 28 -3.30 -6.16 1.82
N MET A 29 -3.32 -5.65 0.59
CA MET A 29 -3.96 -4.38 0.29
C MET A 29 -5.48 -4.55 0.39
N THR A 30 -6.09 -3.85 1.34
CA THR A 30 -7.54 -3.82 1.53
C THR A 30 -8.13 -2.58 0.87
N VAL A 31 -9.43 -2.65 0.52
CA VAL A 31 -10.18 -1.48 0.00
C VAL A 31 -10.07 -0.27 0.94
N GLY A 32 -10.05 -0.50 2.26
CA GLY A 32 -9.86 0.56 3.26
C GLY A 32 -8.48 1.21 3.20
N LEU A 33 -7.41 0.43 3.01
CA LEU A 33 -6.05 0.96 2.83
C LEU A 33 -5.91 1.71 1.51
N PHE A 34 -6.52 1.22 0.44
CA PHE A 34 -6.57 1.90 -0.85
C PHE A 34 -7.30 3.25 -0.76
N ALA A 35 -8.47 3.30 -0.12
CA ALA A 35 -9.20 4.55 0.08
C ALA A 35 -8.39 5.56 0.92
N LEU A 36 -7.66 5.08 1.94
CA LEU A 36 -6.84 5.92 2.81
C LEU A 36 -5.60 6.47 2.08
N ALA A 37 -5.01 5.69 1.18
CA ALA A 37 -3.94 6.17 0.31
C ALA A 37 -4.42 7.06 -0.84
N GLN A 38 -5.60 6.80 -1.40
CA GLN A 38 -6.22 7.72 -2.35
C GLN A 38 -6.55 9.06 -1.69
N GLN A 39 -6.93 9.09 -0.41
CA GLN A 39 -7.04 10.35 0.35
C GLN A 39 -5.68 11.04 0.53
N PHE A 40 -4.61 10.25 0.67
CA PHE A 40 -3.24 10.77 0.71
C PHE A 40 -2.82 11.40 -0.63
N ASP A 41 -3.25 10.81 -1.75
CA ASP A 41 -2.86 11.22 -3.11
C ASP A 41 -3.78 12.28 -3.73
N SER A 42 -5.09 12.24 -3.43
CA SER A 42 -6.10 12.97 -4.19
C SER A 42 -6.24 14.44 -3.81
N GLN A 43 -6.45 14.82 -2.54
CA GLN A 43 -6.71 16.22 -2.16
C GLN A 43 -6.33 16.46 -0.69
N ASP A 44 -5.77 17.65 -0.40
CA ASP A 44 -5.40 18.24 0.90
C ASP A 44 -4.06 17.89 1.56
N ILE A 45 -3.22 17.04 0.98
CA ILE A 45 -1.83 16.88 1.46
C ILE A 45 -0.98 18.10 1.11
N GLU A 46 -1.06 18.63 -0.10
CA GLU A 46 -0.30 19.84 -0.49
C GLU A 46 -0.62 21.08 0.36
N ASN A 47 -1.80 21.12 1.00
CA ASN A 47 -2.21 22.17 1.94
C ASN A 47 -1.80 21.89 3.40
N GLN A 48 -1.38 20.66 3.71
CA GLN A 48 -0.87 20.26 5.01
C GLN A 48 0.62 20.56 5.14
N THR A 49 1.05 20.80 6.36
CA THR A 49 2.48 20.97 6.63
C THR A 49 3.23 19.67 6.34
N PRO A 50 4.50 19.71 5.92
CA PRO A 50 5.29 18.50 5.66
C PRO A 50 5.30 17.50 6.82
N ALA A 51 5.14 17.97 8.06
CA ALA A 51 5.04 17.14 9.26
C ALA A 51 3.72 16.34 9.33
N GLU A 52 2.61 16.93 8.91
CA GLU A 52 1.29 16.27 8.88
C GLU A 52 1.23 15.23 7.76
N GLN A 53 1.80 15.54 6.59
CA GLN A 53 1.95 14.59 5.49
C GLN A 53 2.78 13.38 5.92
N LEU A 54 3.92 13.62 6.60
CA LEU A 54 4.77 12.56 7.12
C LEU A 54 4.02 11.68 8.13
N LYS A 55 3.24 12.30 9.03
CA LYS A 55 2.45 11.58 10.03
C LYS A 55 1.39 10.68 9.38
N ALA A 56 0.66 11.18 8.40
CA ALA A 56 -0.33 10.40 7.67
C ALA A 56 0.32 9.23 6.90
N GLY A 57 1.48 9.47 6.27
CA GLY A 57 2.25 8.45 5.59
C GLY A 57 2.75 7.37 6.54
N LEU A 58 3.23 7.75 7.73
CA LEU A 58 3.64 6.82 8.78
C LEU A 58 2.48 5.96 9.29
N GLU A 59 1.28 6.51 9.40
CA GLU A 59 0.09 5.72 9.77
C GLU A 59 -0.24 4.66 8.71
N ILE A 60 -0.08 4.99 7.42
CA ILE A 60 -0.25 4.02 6.32
C ILE A 60 0.82 2.94 6.40
N VAL A 61 2.10 3.33 6.53
CA VAL A 61 3.22 2.39 6.61
C VAL A 61 3.06 1.43 7.78
N ARG A 62 2.63 1.90 8.96
CA ARG A 62 2.39 1.05 10.14
C ARG A 62 1.30 -0.01 9.90
N LYS A 63 0.29 0.30 9.09
CA LYS A 63 -0.75 -0.67 8.72
C LYS A 63 -0.27 -1.66 7.65
N LEU A 64 0.57 -1.16 6.74
CA LEU A 64 1.17 -1.98 5.68
C LEU A 64 2.25 -2.92 6.22
N LEU A 65 3.03 -2.49 7.22
CA LEU A 65 4.17 -3.23 7.78
C LEU A 65 3.98 -3.39 9.30
N PRO A 66 3.02 -4.21 9.77
CA PRO A 66 2.69 -4.32 11.19
C PRO A 66 3.83 -4.91 12.04
N ASP A 67 4.73 -5.68 11.41
CA ASP A 67 5.91 -6.25 12.08
C ASP A 67 7.05 -5.23 12.24
N MET A 68 6.94 -4.04 11.63
CA MET A 68 7.90 -2.96 11.82
C MET A 68 7.68 -2.31 13.18
N GLY A 69 8.69 -2.36 14.03
CA GLY A 69 8.64 -1.75 15.35
C GLY A 69 8.42 -0.23 15.29
N GLU A 70 7.76 0.34 16.29
CA GLU A 70 7.41 1.77 16.31
C GLU A 70 8.65 2.70 16.20
N THR A 71 9.74 2.33 16.87
CA THR A 71 11.02 3.06 16.78
C THR A 71 11.58 3.06 15.36
N GLU A 72 11.38 1.97 14.62
CA GLU A 72 11.90 1.85 13.26
C GLU A 72 11.05 2.62 12.26
N ALA A 73 9.72 2.51 12.38
CA ALA A 73 8.78 3.31 11.60
C ALA A 73 9.04 4.81 11.78
N ASN A 74 9.26 5.28 13.01
CA ASN A 74 9.54 6.70 13.28
C ASN A 74 10.92 7.17 12.79
N ASN A 75 11.83 6.24 12.47
CA ASN A 75 13.16 6.54 11.93
C ASN A 75 13.21 6.45 10.40
N LEU A 76 12.07 6.25 9.73
CA LEU A 76 11.97 6.34 8.28
C LEU A 76 12.13 7.78 7.83
N THR A 77 12.83 7.98 6.71
CA THR A 77 12.84 9.29 6.05
C THR A 77 11.51 9.51 5.32
N PRO A 78 11.10 10.77 5.07
CA PRO A 78 9.90 11.06 4.29
C PRO A 78 9.88 10.36 2.92
N GLU A 79 11.02 10.29 2.24
CA GLU A 79 11.17 9.61 0.95
C GLU A 79 10.95 8.10 1.09
N GLN A 80 11.45 7.48 2.16
CA GLN A 80 11.23 6.05 2.42
C GLN A 80 9.76 5.76 2.69
N VAL A 81 9.09 6.62 3.47
CA VAL A 81 7.64 6.52 3.71
C VAL A 81 6.88 6.59 2.39
N GLN A 82 7.19 7.59 1.55
CA GLN A 82 6.54 7.78 0.26
C GLN A 82 6.75 6.58 -0.67
N GLN A 83 7.97 6.03 -0.76
CA GLN A 83 8.27 4.87 -1.60
C GLN A 83 7.55 3.60 -1.13
N ILE A 84 7.44 3.38 0.19
CA ILE A 84 6.69 2.24 0.74
C ILE A 84 5.21 2.34 0.37
N VAL A 85 4.63 3.54 0.53
CA VAL A 85 3.24 3.81 0.14
C VAL A 85 3.07 3.58 -1.35
N LEU A 86 3.89 4.22 -2.22
CA LEU A 86 3.81 4.06 -3.66
C LEU A 86 3.93 2.57 -4.08
N PHE A 87 4.90 1.85 -3.54
CA PHE A 87 5.11 0.43 -3.82
C PHE A 87 3.90 -0.42 -3.41
N ALA A 88 3.23 -0.09 -2.31
CA ALA A 88 2.01 -0.75 -1.88
C ALA A 88 0.91 -0.62 -2.94
N PHE A 89 0.74 0.58 -3.50
CA PHE A 89 -0.39 0.92 -4.37
C PHE A 89 -0.13 0.73 -5.87
N GLN A 90 1.13 0.69 -6.34
CA GLN A 90 1.47 0.53 -7.77
C GLN A 90 0.97 -0.76 -8.44
N GLU A 91 0.84 -1.89 -7.71
CA GLU A 91 0.24 -3.10 -8.33
C GLU A 91 -1.29 -3.02 -8.48
N GLY A 92 -1.96 -2.11 -7.74
CA GLY A 92 -3.38 -1.87 -7.95
C GLY A 92 -3.67 -1.34 -9.35
N GLU A 93 -2.74 -0.59 -9.93
CA GLU A 93 -2.82 -0.05 -11.28
C GLU A 93 -2.43 -1.10 -12.35
N GLU A 94 -1.32 -1.82 -12.20
CA GLU A 94 -0.93 -2.87 -13.18
C GLU A 94 -1.94 -4.01 -13.29
N THR A 95 -2.65 -4.33 -12.21
CA THR A 95 -3.68 -5.38 -12.21
C THR A 95 -4.98 -4.88 -12.84
N ASN A 96 -5.39 -3.64 -12.55
CA ASN A 96 -6.56 -3.03 -13.19
C ASN A 96 -6.35 -2.81 -14.69
N GLU A 97 -5.16 -2.42 -15.14
CA GLU A 97 -4.87 -2.25 -16.57
C GLU A 97 -4.87 -3.58 -17.34
N ARG A 98 -4.40 -4.68 -16.74
CA ARG A 98 -4.48 -6.01 -17.37
C ARG A 98 -5.92 -6.52 -17.51
N HIS A 99 -6.78 -6.28 -16.53
CA HIS A 99 -8.17 -6.74 -16.59
C HIS A 99 -9.10 -5.79 -17.35
N ALA A 100 -8.84 -4.48 -17.37
CA ALA A 100 -9.60 -3.52 -18.17
C ALA A 100 -9.39 -3.69 -19.70
N GLY A 101 -8.32 -4.37 -20.11
CA GLY A 101 -8.06 -4.70 -21.52
C GLY A 101 -8.79 -5.97 -22.03
N GLU A 102 -9.31 -6.82 -21.15
CA GLU A 102 -9.99 -8.07 -21.54
C GLU A 102 -11.51 -7.91 -21.72
N ASP A 103 -12.15 -6.92 -21.09
CA ASP A 103 -13.59 -6.64 -21.24
C ASP A 103 -13.95 -5.78 -22.47
N ALA A 104 -12.96 -5.41 -23.30
CA ALA A 104 -13.14 -4.57 -24.49
C ALA A 104 -13.00 -5.31 -25.84
N LYS A 105 -13.07 -6.65 -25.86
CA LYS A 105 -13.07 -7.45 -27.10
C LYS A 105 -14.21 -8.46 -27.20
#